data_AF-A0A960Y973-F1
#
_entry.id   AF-A0A960Y973-F1
#
_cell.length_a   1.000
_cell.length_b   1.000
_cell.length_c   1.000
_cell.angle_alpha   90.00
_cell.angle_beta   90.00
_cell.angle_gamma   90.00
#
_symmetry.space_group_name_H-M   'P 1'
#
loop_
_entity.id
_entity.type
_entity.pdbx_description
1 polymer ?
#
loop_
_entity_poly.entity_id
_entity_poly.type
_entity_poly.pdbx_seq_one_letter_code
_entity_poly.pdbx_strand_id
1 'polypeptide(L)'
;MKPWTTWTMCVGAVLLTVLIGFGAAACGGDDGDGFDASDDGAAGRGSGELTFYVSGEDLVTDGFMSKDEWWIRFDHFWVNIAEFTAYQEPIETKHMGHPHEDIPTDAAHETVPVTQMLDLAAEGRLMLSRVEDAPAGNYNFVNFTLAPSPDGDLAGYSMVMTGSAQKNGRVVEFAIPVSTQLKYVDCEHRETDPYAGVVEPGGEGEVEITLHVDHLFGNAQHTEHAHVVNNLALGFEPFAEYAAENGYVIDMAPVEEILDADDYAAFIEALREAGHSGEGHCSVDSD
;
A
#
# COMPACT_ATOMS: atom_id res chain seq x y z
N MET A 1 20.55 16.18 -35.87
CA MET A 1 21.41 17.28 -35.36
C MET A 1 20.79 18.61 -35.78
N LYS A 2 20.10 19.29 -34.85
CA LYS A 2 19.53 20.64 -35.02
C LYS A 2 20.11 21.53 -33.91
N PRO A 3 20.50 22.79 -34.20
CA PRO A 3 21.28 23.60 -33.27
C PRO A 3 20.41 24.28 -32.21
N TRP A 4 21.06 24.49 -31.08
CA TRP A 4 20.60 25.12 -29.85
C TRP A 4 20.31 26.61 -30.04
N THR A 5 19.31 27.12 -29.33
CA THR A 5 19.09 28.56 -29.14
C THR A 5 19.17 28.87 -27.65
N THR A 6 20.22 29.60 -27.28
CA THR A 6 20.48 30.15 -25.96
C THR A 6 19.60 31.38 -25.71
N TRP A 7 18.96 31.43 -24.54
CA TRP A 7 18.30 32.64 -24.04
C TRP A 7 19.21 33.38 -23.05
N THR A 8 19.34 34.69 -23.30
CA THR A 8 20.14 35.66 -22.57
C THR A 8 19.43 36.11 -21.29
N MET A 9 20.21 36.24 -20.21
CA MET A 9 19.84 36.79 -18.91
C MET A 9 19.38 38.26 -18.99
N CYS A 10 18.39 38.62 -18.16
CA CYS A 10 18.21 39.99 -17.69
C CYS A 10 18.35 40.04 -16.16
N VAL A 11 19.43 40.67 -15.72
CA VAL A 11 19.68 41.09 -14.34
C VAL A 11 18.90 42.37 -14.07
N GLY A 12 18.02 42.34 -13.08
CA GLY A 12 17.35 43.52 -12.53
C GLY A 12 17.61 43.61 -11.04
N ALA A 13 18.68 44.32 -10.66
CA ALA A 13 18.82 44.87 -9.31
C ALA A 13 17.90 46.09 -9.19
N VAL A 14 17.35 46.37 -7.99
CA VAL A 14 17.31 47.72 -7.39
C VAL A 14 16.54 47.79 -6.05
N LEU A 15 17.19 48.49 -5.12
CA LEU A 15 16.72 49.29 -3.97
C LEU A 15 16.30 48.65 -2.63
N LEU A 16 17.30 48.68 -1.73
CA LEU A 16 17.30 48.81 -0.28
C LEU A 16 16.48 50.04 0.20
N THR A 17 15.65 49.90 1.24
CA THR A 17 15.27 51.03 2.10
C THR A 17 15.26 50.58 3.56
N VAL A 18 16.15 51.19 4.34
CA VAL A 18 16.27 51.07 5.79
C VAL A 18 15.46 52.19 6.42
N LEU A 19 14.60 51.89 7.40
CA LEU A 19 14.02 52.87 8.32
C LEU A 19 14.29 52.44 9.75
N ILE A 20 15.15 53.22 10.41
CA ILE A 20 15.47 53.19 11.83
C ILE A 20 14.46 54.06 12.55
N GLY A 21 13.80 53.52 13.58
CA GLY A 21 12.99 54.29 14.54
C GLY A 21 13.32 53.85 15.97
N PHE A 22 14.18 54.63 16.64
CA PHE A 22 14.43 54.56 18.07
C PHE A 22 13.40 55.43 18.80
N GLY A 23 12.78 54.91 19.85
CA GLY A 23 11.98 55.66 20.82
C GLY A 23 11.93 54.90 22.14
N ALA A 24 12.54 55.47 23.18
CA ALA A 24 12.72 54.86 24.49
C ALA A 24 11.69 55.33 25.53
N ALA A 25 11.44 54.43 26.48
CA ALA A 25 11.14 54.62 27.91
C ALA A 25 9.75 55.15 28.35
N ALA A 26 9.00 54.26 29.01
CA ALA A 26 8.25 54.56 30.23
C ALA A 26 8.21 53.31 31.14
N CYS A 27 8.65 53.48 32.39
CA CYS A 27 8.61 52.47 33.45
C CYS A 27 7.26 52.50 34.18
N GLY A 28 6.82 51.34 34.70
CA GLY A 28 6.01 51.28 35.91
C GLY A 28 4.98 50.16 35.95
N GLY A 29 5.16 49.20 36.87
CA GLY A 29 4.08 48.36 37.41
C GLY A 29 4.32 46.86 37.29
N ASP A 30 5.02 46.31 38.28
CA ASP A 30 5.14 44.89 38.60
C ASP A 30 4.04 44.49 39.60
N ASP A 31 3.80 43.19 39.72
CA ASP A 31 2.98 42.44 40.69
C ASP A 31 1.52 42.12 40.32
N GLY A 32 1.31 40.88 39.85
CA GLY A 32 0.00 40.22 39.96
C GLY A 32 -0.20 39.03 39.03
N ASP A 33 0.59 37.96 39.21
CA ASP A 33 0.45 36.68 38.53
C ASP A 33 -0.96 36.08 38.68
N GLY A 34 -1.79 36.30 37.68
CA GLY A 34 -2.94 35.47 37.35
C GLY A 34 -2.54 34.50 36.26
N PHE A 35 -1.94 33.37 36.64
CA PHE A 35 -1.88 32.19 35.77
C PHE A 35 -3.32 31.68 35.59
N ASP A 36 -4.00 32.19 34.57
CA ASP A 36 -5.20 31.54 34.04
C ASP A 36 -4.73 30.31 33.27
N ALA A 37 -4.59 29.22 34.02
CA ALA A 37 -4.46 27.88 33.48
C ALA A 37 -5.84 27.44 32.97
N SER A 38 -6.09 27.68 31.69
CA SER A 38 -7.04 26.89 30.88
C SER A 38 -6.86 27.20 29.40
N ASP A 39 -5.66 26.91 28.89
CA ASP A 39 -5.51 26.46 27.49
C ASP A 39 -5.27 24.95 27.56
N ASP A 40 -6.33 24.23 27.94
CA ASP A 40 -6.40 22.78 27.81
C ASP A 40 -6.30 22.46 26.31
N GLY A 41 -5.23 21.77 25.94
CA GLY A 41 -4.92 21.39 24.57
C GLY A 41 -6.10 20.72 23.87
N ALA A 42 -6.68 21.46 22.91
CA ALA A 42 -7.41 20.84 21.83
C ALA A 42 -6.39 20.40 20.78
N ALA A 43 -6.00 19.11 20.82
CA ALA A 43 -5.65 18.43 19.59
C ALA A 43 -6.73 18.76 18.53
N GLY A 44 -6.29 19.13 17.32
CA GLY A 44 -7.05 19.93 16.35
C GLY A 44 -8.49 19.49 16.13
N ARG A 45 -9.45 20.36 16.50
CA ARG A 45 -10.87 20.22 16.13
C ARG A 45 -11.09 20.64 14.67
N GLY A 46 -10.53 19.90 13.73
CA GLY A 46 -10.70 20.12 12.28
C GLY A 46 -10.88 18.82 11.54
N SER A 47 -11.47 18.88 10.34
CA SER A 47 -11.55 17.77 9.39
C SER A 47 -10.86 18.15 8.09
N GLY A 48 -10.49 17.17 7.29
CA GLY A 48 -9.95 17.31 5.94
C GLY A 48 -10.36 16.14 5.05
N GLU A 49 -9.82 16.09 3.84
CA GLU A 49 -10.03 14.98 2.91
C GLU A 49 -9.01 13.87 3.18
N LEU A 50 -9.45 12.61 3.19
CA LEU A 50 -8.60 11.42 3.25
C LEU A 50 -8.92 10.51 2.07
N THR A 51 -7.94 10.22 1.23
CA THR A 51 -8.09 9.32 0.07
C THR A 51 -7.28 8.03 0.29
N PHE A 52 -7.89 6.90 -0.05
CA PHE A 52 -7.30 5.57 0.08
C PHE A 52 -6.92 5.01 -1.29
N TYR A 53 -5.73 4.42 -1.39
CA TYR A 53 -5.20 3.82 -2.61
C TYR A 53 -4.74 2.38 -2.40
N VAL A 54 -4.73 1.62 -3.49
CA VAL A 54 -4.18 0.27 -3.58
C VAL A 54 -3.18 0.24 -4.72
N SER A 55 -2.00 -0.32 -4.46
CA SER A 55 -0.89 -0.37 -5.41
C SER A 55 -0.36 -1.79 -5.56
N GLY A 56 0.06 -2.14 -6.77
CA GLY A 56 0.89 -3.34 -7.04
C GLY A 56 2.32 -2.97 -7.46
N GLU A 57 2.67 -1.68 -7.37
CA GLU A 57 3.89 -1.08 -7.87
C GLU A 57 4.15 -1.28 -9.38
N ASP A 58 5.32 -0.85 -9.84
CA ASP A 58 5.74 -0.98 -11.24
C ASP A 58 5.86 -2.46 -11.66
N LEU A 59 6.05 -3.40 -10.72
CA LEU A 59 6.21 -4.82 -11.05
C LEU A 59 4.96 -5.43 -11.69
N VAL A 60 3.76 -5.01 -11.26
CA VAL A 60 2.52 -5.52 -11.86
C VAL A 60 2.24 -4.91 -13.23
N THR A 61 2.74 -3.70 -13.53
CA THR A 61 2.51 -3.03 -14.82
C THR A 61 3.60 -3.30 -15.85
N ASP A 62 4.87 -3.32 -15.42
CA ASP A 62 6.03 -3.37 -16.31
C ASP A 62 6.53 -4.81 -16.50
N GLY A 63 6.19 -5.69 -15.57
CA GLY A 63 6.73 -7.04 -15.48
C GLY A 63 8.14 -7.05 -14.87
N PHE A 64 8.62 -8.25 -14.54
CA PHE A 64 9.87 -8.44 -13.80
C PHE A 64 10.45 -9.84 -14.00
N MET A 65 11.72 -10.00 -13.62
CA MET A 65 12.37 -11.32 -13.58
C MET A 65 12.21 -11.96 -12.21
N SER A 66 11.54 -13.10 -12.14
CA SER A 66 11.41 -13.92 -10.92
C SER A 66 12.77 -14.42 -10.40
N LYS A 67 12.82 -14.94 -9.17
CA LYS A 67 14.05 -15.50 -8.56
C LYS A 67 14.65 -16.67 -9.35
N ASP A 68 13.82 -17.37 -10.10
CA ASP A 68 14.16 -18.50 -10.95
C ASP A 68 14.21 -18.11 -12.44
N GLU A 69 14.43 -16.83 -12.73
CA GLU A 69 14.76 -16.33 -14.08
C GLU A 69 13.64 -16.51 -15.12
N TRP A 70 12.38 -16.47 -14.67
CA TRP A 70 11.24 -16.28 -15.56
C TRP A 70 10.92 -14.79 -15.68
N TRP A 71 10.85 -14.30 -16.91
CA TRP A 71 10.32 -12.96 -17.17
C TRP A 71 8.81 -13.01 -17.13
N ILE A 72 8.20 -12.44 -16.10
CA ILE A 72 6.75 -12.41 -15.86
C ILE A 72 6.20 -11.07 -16.33
N ARG A 73 5.06 -11.11 -17.00
CA ARG A 73 4.25 -9.94 -17.34
C ARG A 73 2.79 -10.26 -17.06
N PHE A 74 2.10 -9.36 -16.36
CA PHE A 74 0.66 -9.47 -16.17
C PHE A 74 -0.09 -8.77 -17.29
N ASP A 75 -1.16 -9.41 -17.76
CA ASP A 75 -2.21 -8.76 -18.52
C ASP A 75 -3.25 -8.16 -17.56
N HIS A 76 -3.54 -8.89 -16.49
CA HIS A 76 -4.40 -8.43 -15.39
C HIS A 76 -3.91 -8.97 -14.05
N PHE A 77 -4.06 -8.15 -13.01
CA PHE A 77 -3.77 -8.52 -11.62
C PHE A 77 -4.95 -8.08 -10.75
N TRP A 78 -5.96 -8.94 -10.66
CA TRP A 78 -7.17 -8.63 -9.91
C TRP A 78 -7.00 -8.94 -8.43
N VAL A 79 -7.41 -8.01 -7.57
CA VAL A 79 -7.49 -8.19 -6.11
C VAL A 79 -8.81 -7.66 -5.59
N ASN A 80 -9.43 -8.41 -4.69
CA ASN A 80 -10.65 -7.98 -4.03
C ASN A 80 -10.32 -7.50 -2.61
N ILE A 81 -10.33 -6.17 -2.43
CA ILE A 81 -10.09 -5.54 -1.13
C ILE A 81 -11.40 -5.41 -0.38
N ALA A 82 -11.40 -5.81 0.89
CA ALA A 82 -12.53 -5.70 1.82
C ALA A 82 -12.05 -5.22 3.21
N GLU A 83 -13.00 -4.79 4.03
CA GLU A 83 -12.78 -4.47 5.46
C GLU A 83 -11.64 -3.49 5.74
N PHE A 84 -11.34 -2.60 4.78
CA PHE A 84 -10.26 -1.65 4.91
C PHE A 84 -10.56 -0.61 6.00
N THR A 85 -9.64 -0.46 6.95
CA THR A 85 -9.73 0.56 8.00
C THR A 85 -8.36 1.17 8.27
N ALA A 86 -8.30 2.49 8.38
CA ALA A 86 -7.11 3.22 8.80
C ALA A 86 -7.32 3.88 10.18
N TYR A 87 -6.30 3.86 11.03
CA TYR A 87 -6.35 4.28 12.42
C TYR A 87 -5.32 5.37 12.71
N GLN A 88 -5.66 6.29 13.61
CA GLN A 88 -4.76 7.36 14.04
C GLN A 88 -3.76 6.97 15.14
N GLU A 89 -4.04 5.87 15.84
CA GLU A 89 -3.20 5.34 16.90
C GLU A 89 -3.01 3.83 16.68
N PRO A 90 -1.87 3.26 17.11
CA PRO A 90 -1.69 1.82 17.05
C PRO A 90 -2.75 1.15 17.92
N ILE A 91 -3.43 0.16 17.37
CA ILE A 91 -4.32 -0.66 18.17
C ILE A 91 -3.47 -1.74 18.83
N GLU A 92 -3.22 -1.61 20.15
CA GLU A 92 -2.41 -2.59 20.91
C GLU A 92 -2.99 -4.03 20.93
N THR A 93 -4.17 -4.25 20.34
CA THR A 93 -4.80 -5.56 20.28
C THR A 93 -4.27 -6.37 19.10
N LYS A 94 -3.14 -7.05 19.30
CA LYS A 94 -2.76 -8.22 18.48
C LYS A 94 -3.86 -9.29 18.58
N HIS A 95 -4.83 -9.29 17.68
CA HIS A 95 -5.98 -10.20 17.76
C HIS A 95 -6.26 -10.96 16.46
N MET A 96 -6.00 -12.28 16.60
CA MET A 96 -6.47 -13.45 15.84
C MET A 96 -7.92 -13.36 15.34
N GLY A 97 -8.12 -12.83 14.14
CA GLY A 97 -9.03 -13.36 13.13
C GLY A 97 -10.48 -12.88 13.16
N HIS A 98 -10.83 -11.86 13.95
CA HIS A 98 -12.25 -11.52 14.16
C HIS A 98 -12.62 -10.05 13.86
N PRO A 99 -13.88 -9.78 13.45
CA PRO A 99 -14.39 -8.43 13.32
C PRO A 99 -14.59 -7.82 14.71
N HIS A 100 -13.76 -6.83 15.00
CA HIS A 100 -13.90 -5.69 15.90
C HIS A 100 -15.00 -5.76 16.99
N GLU A 101 -14.71 -6.43 18.11
CA GLU A 101 -15.40 -6.18 19.39
C GLU A 101 -14.56 -5.34 20.38
N ASP A 102 -13.26 -5.11 20.11
CA ASP A 102 -12.31 -4.51 21.07
C ASP A 102 -11.48 -3.31 20.55
N ILE A 103 -11.87 -2.66 19.44
CA ILE A 103 -11.32 -1.31 19.17
C ILE A 103 -11.81 -0.43 20.34
N PRO A 104 -10.92 0.29 21.05
CA PRO A 104 -11.37 1.33 21.97
C PRO A 104 -12.39 2.19 21.22
N THR A 105 -13.63 2.28 21.70
CA THR A 105 -14.73 2.97 21.01
C THR A 105 -14.43 4.46 20.71
N ASP A 106 -13.32 4.96 21.23
CA ASP A 106 -12.74 6.29 21.12
C ASP A 106 -11.51 6.38 20.18
N ALA A 107 -10.99 5.28 19.63
CA ALA A 107 -9.90 5.34 18.65
C ALA A 107 -10.40 6.00 17.35
N ALA A 108 -9.76 7.11 16.95
CA ALA A 108 -10.08 7.79 15.70
C ALA A 108 -9.66 6.92 14.51
N HIS A 109 -10.63 6.56 13.66
CA HIS A 109 -10.44 5.68 12.51
C HIS A 109 -11.39 6.04 11.39
N GLU A 110 -11.03 5.63 10.17
CA GLU A 110 -11.87 5.71 8.98
C GLU A 110 -11.93 4.33 8.32
N THR A 111 -13.14 3.86 8.07
CA THR A 111 -13.41 2.57 7.41
C THR A 111 -13.92 2.82 6.01
N VAL A 112 -13.42 2.06 5.04
CA VAL A 112 -13.97 2.02 3.70
C VAL A 112 -15.07 0.96 3.67
N PRO A 113 -16.35 1.32 3.52
CA PRO A 113 -17.46 0.37 3.59
C PRO A 113 -17.65 -0.43 2.28
N VAL A 114 -16.67 -0.38 1.38
CA VAL A 114 -16.76 -0.95 0.03
C VAL A 114 -15.83 -2.15 -0.07
N THR A 115 -16.38 -3.27 -0.52
CA THR A 115 -15.61 -4.39 -1.05
C THR A 115 -15.51 -4.22 -2.57
N GLN A 116 -14.30 -4.20 -3.11
CA GLN A 116 -14.08 -3.91 -4.53
C GLN A 116 -12.98 -4.79 -5.14
N MET A 117 -13.31 -5.38 -6.29
CA MET A 117 -12.33 -5.99 -7.19
C MET A 117 -11.64 -4.91 -8.03
N LEU A 118 -10.31 -4.85 -7.94
CA LEU A 118 -9.44 -3.87 -8.60
C LEU A 118 -8.43 -4.60 -9.46
N ASP A 119 -8.16 -4.09 -10.67
CA ASP A 119 -7.12 -4.62 -11.56
C ASP A 119 -5.85 -3.77 -11.47
N LEU A 120 -4.89 -4.19 -10.66
CA LEU A 120 -3.67 -3.43 -10.40
C LEU A 120 -2.74 -3.36 -11.62
N ALA A 121 -2.89 -4.26 -12.59
CA ALA A 121 -2.13 -4.19 -13.84
C ALA A 121 -2.68 -3.13 -14.80
N ALA A 122 -3.91 -2.64 -14.60
CA ALA A 122 -4.50 -1.58 -15.43
C ALA A 122 -3.82 -0.24 -15.19
N GLU A 123 -3.67 0.14 -13.92
CA GLU A 123 -2.99 1.34 -13.45
C GLU A 123 -2.33 0.97 -12.12
N GLY A 124 -0.99 1.03 -12.03
CA GLY A 124 -0.22 0.47 -10.90
C GLY A 124 -0.60 1.00 -9.51
N ARG A 125 -1.37 2.08 -9.45
CA ARG A 125 -1.98 2.67 -8.26
C ARG A 125 -3.43 3.07 -8.56
N LEU A 126 -4.38 2.56 -7.78
CA LEU A 126 -5.82 2.78 -7.95
C LEU A 126 -6.44 3.39 -6.70
N MET A 127 -7.33 4.36 -6.89
CA MET A 127 -8.14 4.93 -5.79
C MET A 127 -9.20 3.92 -5.36
N LEU A 128 -9.22 3.58 -4.07
CA LEU A 128 -10.22 2.71 -3.45
C LEU A 128 -11.43 3.53 -2.97
N SER A 129 -11.20 4.61 -2.23
CA SER A 129 -12.25 5.44 -1.66
C SER A 129 -11.72 6.80 -1.21
N ARG A 130 -12.66 7.70 -0.86
CA ARG A 130 -12.39 9.03 -0.33
C ARG A 130 -13.37 9.39 0.77
N VAL A 131 -12.87 10.04 1.82
CA VAL A 131 -13.63 10.61 2.93
C VAL A 131 -13.38 12.11 2.98
N GLU A 132 -14.43 12.92 2.78
CA GLU A 132 -14.31 14.39 2.65
C GLU A 132 -14.15 15.12 4.00
N ASP A 133 -14.65 14.52 5.08
CA ASP A 133 -14.71 15.11 6.43
C ASP A 133 -13.98 14.24 7.46
N ALA A 134 -12.86 13.63 7.07
CA ALA A 134 -12.04 12.82 7.98
C ALA A 134 -11.46 13.70 9.10
N PRO A 135 -11.55 13.30 10.38
CA PRO A 135 -10.91 14.02 11.47
C PRO A 135 -9.43 14.24 11.18
N ALA A 136 -8.93 15.46 11.43
CA ALA A 136 -7.51 15.75 11.32
C ALA A 136 -6.70 14.81 12.25
N GLY A 137 -5.55 14.36 11.76
CA GLY A 137 -4.71 13.37 12.45
C GLY A 137 -3.85 12.56 11.49
N ASN A 138 -3.17 11.54 12.01
CA ASN A 138 -2.21 10.74 11.26
C ASN A 138 -2.70 9.30 11.09
N TYR A 139 -3.23 8.93 9.93
CA TYR A 139 -3.80 7.60 9.67
C TYR A 139 -2.74 6.59 9.20
N ASN A 140 -1.72 6.34 10.03
CA ASN A 140 -0.55 5.54 9.66
C ASN A 140 -0.66 4.05 9.97
N PHE A 141 -1.75 3.58 10.58
CA PHE A 141 -1.99 2.16 10.83
C PHE A 141 -3.16 1.68 9.97
N VAL A 142 -2.96 0.64 9.16
CA VAL A 142 -3.97 0.14 8.23
C VAL A 142 -4.22 -1.34 8.47
N ASN A 143 -5.49 -1.72 8.41
CA ASN A 143 -5.92 -3.11 8.30
C ASN A 143 -6.76 -3.27 7.02
N PHE A 144 -6.62 -4.40 6.33
CA PHE A 144 -7.45 -4.74 5.17
C PHE A 144 -7.51 -6.25 4.96
N THR A 145 -8.51 -6.70 4.22
CA THR A 145 -8.71 -8.11 3.91
C THR A 145 -8.68 -8.32 2.40
N LEU A 146 -7.86 -9.27 1.94
CA LEU A 146 -8.06 -9.92 0.64
C LEU A 146 -9.11 -11.00 0.83
N ALA A 147 -10.33 -10.75 0.39
CA ALA A 147 -11.45 -11.68 0.57
C ALA A 147 -11.97 -12.19 -0.78
N PRO A 148 -12.44 -13.43 -0.87
CA PRO A 148 -13.19 -13.89 -2.04
C PRO A 148 -14.30 -12.92 -2.43
N SER A 149 -14.35 -12.54 -3.70
CA SER A 149 -15.41 -11.66 -4.18
C SER A 149 -16.78 -12.35 -4.05
N PRO A 150 -17.80 -11.67 -3.51
CA PRO A 150 -19.11 -12.28 -3.31
C PRO A 150 -19.91 -12.44 -4.61
N ASP A 151 -19.57 -11.69 -5.66
CA ASP A 151 -20.28 -11.64 -6.92
C ASP A 151 -19.37 -11.28 -8.11
N GLY A 152 -19.97 -11.16 -9.31
CA GLY A 152 -19.25 -10.88 -10.56
C GLY A 152 -18.60 -12.11 -11.21
N ASP A 153 -17.89 -11.87 -12.31
CA ASP A 153 -17.27 -12.93 -13.12
C ASP A 153 -16.09 -13.62 -12.39
N LEU A 154 -15.53 -12.96 -11.37
CA LEU A 154 -14.44 -13.47 -10.52
C LEU A 154 -14.92 -13.84 -9.11
N ALA A 155 -16.22 -14.09 -8.93
CA ALA A 155 -16.80 -14.50 -7.65
C ALA A 155 -16.10 -15.76 -7.11
N GLY A 156 -15.85 -15.78 -5.81
CA GLY A 156 -15.14 -16.87 -5.12
C GLY A 156 -13.62 -16.76 -5.11
N TYR A 157 -13.04 -15.77 -5.79
CA TYR A 157 -11.60 -15.52 -5.78
C TYR A 157 -11.27 -14.21 -5.08
N SER A 158 -10.21 -14.22 -4.27
CA SER A 158 -9.64 -13.04 -3.60
C SER A 158 -8.60 -12.35 -4.49
N MET A 159 -7.93 -13.12 -5.35
CA MET A 159 -6.97 -12.64 -6.32
C MET A 159 -7.03 -13.49 -7.58
N VAL A 160 -6.84 -12.87 -8.75
CA VAL A 160 -6.65 -13.59 -10.01
C VAL A 160 -5.52 -12.92 -10.80
N MET A 161 -4.50 -13.70 -11.16
CA MET A 161 -3.36 -13.22 -11.94
C MET A 161 -3.42 -13.82 -13.34
N THR A 162 -3.38 -12.98 -14.37
CA THR A 162 -3.27 -13.44 -15.77
C THR A 162 -2.11 -12.80 -16.48
N GLY A 163 -1.53 -13.51 -17.44
CA GLY A 163 -0.47 -12.98 -18.28
C GLY A 163 0.43 -14.07 -18.84
N SER A 164 1.71 -13.74 -19.03
CA SER A 164 2.69 -14.65 -19.59
C SER A 164 4.02 -14.64 -18.83
N ALA A 165 4.67 -15.80 -18.79
CA ALA A 165 6.00 -15.97 -18.23
C ALA A 165 6.94 -16.60 -19.27
N GLN A 166 8.15 -16.06 -19.42
CA GLN A 166 9.10 -16.51 -20.44
C GLN A 166 10.47 -16.86 -19.85
N LYS A 167 11.00 -18.03 -20.23
CA LYS A 167 12.37 -18.45 -19.90
C LYS A 167 12.94 -19.34 -20.99
N ASN A 168 14.16 -19.03 -21.47
CA ASN A 168 14.87 -19.83 -22.47
C ASN A 168 14.04 -20.18 -23.74
N GLY A 169 13.23 -19.23 -24.21
CA GLY A 169 12.35 -19.41 -25.38
C GLY A 169 11.07 -20.23 -25.12
N ARG A 170 10.84 -20.68 -23.89
CA ARG A 170 9.55 -21.21 -23.44
C ARG A 170 8.67 -20.06 -22.99
N VAL A 171 7.40 -20.11 -23.34
CA VAL A 171 6.38 -19.16 -22.91
C VAL A 171 5.28 -19.96 -22.24
N VAL A 172 4.90 -19.56 -21.03
CA VAL A 172 3.74 -20.07 -20.29
C VAL A 172 2.71 -18.97 -20.28
N GLU A 173 1.54 -19.21 -20.85
CA GLU A 173 0.36 -18.36 -20.65
C GLU A 173 -0.34 -18.81 -19.37
N PHE A 174 -0.70 -17.88 -18.50
CA PHE A 174 -1.26 -18.24 -17.20
C PHE A 174 -2.50 -17.42 -16.84
N ALA A 175 -3.40 -18.10 -16.12
CA ALA A 175 -4.53 -17.57 -15.39
C ALA A 175 -4.62 -18.33 -14.06
N ILE A 176 -4.13 -17.70 -12.99
CA ILE A 176 -3.93 -18.31 -11.66
C ILE A 176 -4.89 -17.62 -10.67
N PRO A 177 -6.05 -18.24 -10.38
CA PRO A 177 -6.94 -17.79 -9.33
C PRO A 177 -6.52 -18.26 -7.93
N VAL A 178 -6.73 -17.39 -6.95
CA VAL A 178 -6.54 -17.63 -5.51
C VAL A 178 -7.86 -17.33 -4.80
N SER A 179 -8.34 -18.27 -4.00
CA SER A 179 -9.58 -18.15 -3.20
C SER A 179 -9.31 -17.93 -1.71
N THR A 180 -8.04 -17.96 -1.29
CA THR A 180 -7.67 -17.81 0.12
C THR A 180 -8.01 -16.41 0.62
N GLN A 181 -8.71 -16.33 1.75
CA GLN A 181 -8.90 -15.09 2.47
C GLN A 181 -7.66 -14.79 3.33
N LEU A 182 -7.17 -13.55 3.27
CA LEU A 182 -6.07 -13.09 4.12
C LEU A 182 -6.41 -11.74 4.72
N LYS A 183 -6.21 -11.61 6.03
CA LYS A 183 -6.44 -10.38 6.77
C LYS A 183 -5.10 -9.81 7.21
N TYR A 184 -4.75 -8.66 6.64
CA TYR A 184 -3.56 -7.90 6.94
C TYR A 184 -3.90 -6.90 8.05
N VAL A 185 -3.11 -6.91 9.11
CA VAL A 185 -3.30 -6.09 10.31
C VAL A 185 -2.00 -5.43 10.72
N ASP A 186 -2.10 -4.34 11.47
CA ASP A 186 -0.94 -3.61 12.01
C ASP A 186 0.04 -3.16 10.91
N CYS A 187 -0.48 -2.79 9.74
CA CYS A 187 0.34 -2.26 8.66
C CYS A 187 0.72 -0.82 8.99
N GLU A 188 1.95 -0.57 9.41
CA GLU A 188 2.41 0.75 9.83
C GLU A 188 3.17 1.46 8.70
N HIS A 189 2.66 2.61 8.25
CA HIS A 189 3.47 3.53 7.44
C HIS A 189 4.60 4.13 8.27
N ARG A 190 5.80 4.22 7.68
CA ARG A 190 6.85 5.07 8.25
C ARG A 190 6.41 6.54 8.19
N GLU A 191 6.64 7.31 9.25
CA GLU A 191 6.28 8.75 9.28
C GLU A 191 6.87 9.59 8.13
N THR A 192 7.94 9.11 7.49
CA THR A 192 8.57 9.77 6.34
C THR A 192 7.93 9.41 5.00
N ASP A 193 6.97 8.50 4.99
CA ASP A 193 6.24 8.07 3.81
C ASP A 193 5.26 9.18 3.39
N PRO A 194 5.28 9.64 2.12
CA PRO A 194 4.31 10.63 1.65
C PRO A 194 2.85 10.17 1.75
N TYR A 195 2.61 8.87 1.91
CA TYR A 195 1.29 8.24 2.01
C TYR A 195 0.95 7.81 3.44
N ALA A 196 1.60 8.39 4.45
CA ALA A 196 1.33 8.10 5.86
C ALA A 196 -0.06 8.59 6.37
N GLY A 197 -0.94 9.11 5.51
CA GLY A 197 -2.30 9.47 5.91
C GLY A 197 -2.40 10.70 6.81
N VAL A 198 -1.46 11.65 6.72
CA VAL A 198 -1.51 12.87 7.53
C VAL A 198 -2.57 13.82 6.99
N VAL A 199 -3.62 14.06 7.78
CA VAL A 199 -4.73 14.98 7.48
C VAL A 199 -4.63 16.20 8.38
N GLU A 200 -4.31 17.35 7.78
CA GLU A 200 -4.40 18.66 8.45
C GLU A 200 -5.84 19.22 8.36
N PRO A 201 -6.27 20.12 9.27
CA PRO A 201 -7.56 20.80 9.15
C PRO A 201 -7.73 21.52 7.79
N GLY A 202 -8.71 21.08 7.00
CA GLY A 202 -8.99 21.55 5.64
C GLY A 202 -7.97 21.12 4.59
N GLY A 203 -7.04 20.23 4.95
CA GLY A 203 -6.03 19.65 4.07
C GLY A 203 -6.48 18.33 3.44
N GLU A 204 -5.55 17.70 2.73
CA GLU A 204 -5.71 16.40 2.08
C GLU A 204 -4.64 15.44 2.64
N GLY A 205 -5.04 14.21 2.93
CA GLY A 205 -4.16 13.09 3.28
C GLY A 205 -4.40 11.91 2.35
N GLU A 206 -3.35 11.12 2.12
CA GLU A 206 -3.43 9.89 1.33
C GLU A 206 -2.90 8.71 2.16
N VAL A 207 -3.57 7.58 2.06
CA VAL A 207 -3.12 6.29 2.61
C VAL A 207 -3.04 5.29 1.47
N GLU A 208 -1.93 4.57 1.37
CA GLU A 208 -1.72 3.52 0.36
C GLU A 208 -1.47 2.16 1.01
N ILE A 209 -2.12 1.12 0.49
CA ILE A 209 -1.66 -0.25 0.71
C ILE A 209 -1.02 -0.78 -0.57
N THR A 210 0.03 -1.57 -0.39
CA THR A 210 0.81 -2.13 -1.49
C THR A 210 0.83 -3.64 -1.39
N LEU A 211 0.63 -4.31 -2.53
CA LEU A 211 0.81 -5.75 -2.66
C LEU A 211 2.06 -6.02 -3.47
N HIS A 212 3.14 -6.38 -2.79
CA HIS A 212 4.43 -6.63 -3.42
C HIS A 212 4.48 -8.03 -4.04
N VAL A 213 4.36 -8.08 -5.36
CA VAL A 213 4.30 -9.35 -6.13
C VAL A 213 5.64 -10.09 -6.16
N ASP A 214 6.75 -9.41 -5.91
CA ASP A 214 8.05 -10.05 -5.74
C ASP A 214 8.13 -10.89 -4.46
N HIS A 215 7.26 -10.71 -3.47
CA HIS A 215 7.15 -11.68 -2.39
C HIS A 215 6.70 -13.06 -2.88
N LEU A 216 5.89 -13.13 -3.94
CA LEU A 216 5.38 -14.39 -4.49
C LEU A 216 6.43 -15.09 -5.37
N PHE A 217 7.01 -14.34 -6.31
CA PHE A 217 7.85 -14.90 -7.37
C PHE A 217 9.34 -14.55 -7.22
N GLY A 218 9.69 -13.70 -6.26
CA GLY A 218 11.03 -13.16 -6.07
C GLY A 218 11.40 -12.16 -7.16
N ASN A 219 12.53 -11.49 -6.99
CA ASN A 219 13.06 -10.55 -7.97
C ASN A 219 14.56 -10.81 -8.17
N ALA A 220 14.93 -11.38 -9.32
CA ALA A 220 16.33 -11.63 -9.66
C ALA A 220 17.11 -10.33 -10.00
N GLN A 221 16.42 -9.22 -10.26
CA GLN A 221 17.03 -7.94 -10.60
C GLN A 221 17.38 -7.11 -9.35
N HIS A 222 16.77 -7.39 -8.20
CA HIS A 222 16.94 -6.62 -6.96
C HIS A 222 18.07 -7.13 -6.05
N THR A 223 19.34 -6.91 -6.42
CA THR A 223 20.48 -7.52 -5.72
C THR A 223 20.68 -7.14 -4.24
N GLU A 224 20.17 -5.99 -3.79
CA GLU A 224 20.41 -5.51 -2.42
C GLU A 224 19.39 -6.02 -1.39
N HIS A 225 18.15 -6.34 -1.82
CA HIS A 225 17.07 -6.84 -0.96
C HIS A 225 16.55 -8.23 -1.39
N ALA A 226 17.03 -8.74 -2.54
CA ALA A 226 16.73 -10.08 -3.05
C ALA A 226 16.96 -11.17 -2.01
N HIS A 227 17.92 -11.02 -1.10
CA HIS A 227 18.19 -12.06 -0.11
C HIS A 227 17.03 -12.27 0.87
N VAL A 228 16.23 -11.26 1.20
CA VAL A 228 15.08 -11.46 2.11
C VAL A 228 13.86 -11.88 1.30
N VAL A 229 13.54 -11.16 0.22
CA VAL A 229 12.40 -11.43 -0.65
C VAL A 229 12.51 -12.80 -1.34
N ASN A 230 13.65 -13.13 -1.96
CA ASN A 230 13.79 -14.37 -2.75
C ASN A 230 13.92 -15.63 -1.88
N ASN A 231 14.22 -15.48 -0.58
CA ASN A 231 14.28 -16.61 0.34
C ASN A 231 12.89 -17.14 0.68
N LEU A 232 11.89 -16.24 0.78
CA LEU A 232 10.51 -16.60 1.08
C LEU A 232 9.69 -16.85 -0.18
N ALA A 233 9.99 -16.15 -1.28
CA ALA A 233 9.28 -16.33 -2.52
C ALA A 233 9.34 -17.76 -3.04
N LEU A 234 8.24 -18.24 -3.62
CA LEU A 234 8.20 -19.55 -4.27
C LEU A 234 9.02 -19.52 -5.56
N GLY A 235 8.83 -18.48 -6.37
CA GLY A 235 9.29 -18.45 -7.76
C GLY A 235 8.18 -18.84 -8.74
N PHE A 236 8.49 -18.86 -10.03
CA PHE A 236 7.54 -19.24 -11.08
C PHE A 236 7.73 -20.67 -11.60
N GLU A 237 8.86 -21.32 -11.30
CA GLU A 237 9.19 -22.66 -11.81
C GLU A 237 8.12 -23.71 -11.47
N PRO A 238 7.54 -23.78 -10.26
CA PRO A 238 6.47 -24.75 -9.96
C PRO A 238 5.25 -24.60 -10.88
N PHE A 239 4.85 -23.37 -11.18
CA PHE A 239 3.77 -23.09 -12.14
C PHE A 239 4.16 -23.50 -13.56
N ALA A 240 5.40 -23.25 -13.96
CA ALA A 240 5.90 -23.64 -15.27
C ALA A 240 6.01 -25.17 -15.46
N GLU A 241 6.34 -25.91 -14.39
CA GLU A 241 6.37 -27.37 -14.39
C GLU A 241 4.96 -27.93 -14.60
N TYR A 242 3.96 -27.45 -13.86
CA TYR A 242 2.56 -27.78 -14.10
C TYR A 242 2.14 -27.45 -15.54
N ALA A 243 2.47 -26.24 -16.00
CA ALA A 243 2.10 -25.80 -17.35
C ALA A 243 2.72 -26.70 -18.43
N ALA A 244 3.95 -27.17 -18.25
CA ALA A 244 4.63 -28.04 -19.22
C ALA A 244 3.87 -29.37 -19.45
N GLU A 245 3.18 -29.89 -18.43
CA GLU A 245 2.31 -31.07 -18.54
C GLU A 245 0.97 -30.76 -19.23
N ASN A 246 0.59 -29.47 -19.27
CA ASN A 246 -0.70 -28.98 -19.74
C ASN A 246 -0.58 -28.13 -21.02
N GLY A 247 0.48 -28.32 -21.82
CA GLY A 247 0.64 -27.64 -23.10
C GLY A 247 1.12 -26.18 -22.99
N TYR A 248 1.80 -25.85 -21.89
CA TYR A 248 2.29 -24.52 -21.52
C TYR A 248 1.21 -23.46 -21.29
N VAL A 249 0.05 -23.90 -20.79
CA VAL A 249 -1.08 -23.04 -20.44
C VAL A 249 -1.57 -23.40 -19.04
N ILE A 250 -1.83 -22.39 -18.21
CA ILE A 250 -2.61 -22.50 -16.97
C ILE A 250 -3.91 -21.73 -17.21
N ASP A 251 -5.05 -22.41 -17.22
CA ASP A 251 -6.35 -21.80 -17.54
C ASP A 251 -7.30 -21.92 -16.33
N MET A 252 -7.30 -20.87 -15.50
CA MET A 252 -8.17 -20.73 -14.32
C MET A 252 -8.12 -21.93 -13.35
N ALA A 253 -6.99 -22.63 -13.31
CA ALA A 253 -6.76 -23.72 -12.37
C ALA A 253 -6.47 -23.14 -10.98
N PRO A 254 -7.22 -23.50 -9.92
CA PRO A 254 -6.93 -23.07 -8.56
C PRO A 254 -5.49 -23.40 -8.16
N VAL A 255 -4.83 -22.49 -7.45
CA VAL A 255 -3.42 -22.68 -7.05
C VAL A 255 -3.18 -23.98 -6.25
N GLU A 256 -4.17 -24.42 -5.48
CA GLU A 256 -4.18 -25.69 -4.73
C GLU A 256 -4.25 -26.95 -5.60
N GLU A 257 -4.66 -26.82 -6.86
CA GLU A 257 -4.62 -27.91 -7.86
C GLU A 257 -3.34 -27.89 -8.69
N ILE A 258 -2.68 -26.73 -8.78
CA ILE A 258 -1.43 -26.54 -9.54
C ILE A 258 -0.23 -27.00 -8.70
N LEU A 259 -0.15 -26.53 -7.47
CA LEU A 259 0.99 -26.72 -6.60
C LEU A 259 0.83 -27.98 -5.76
N ASP A 260 1.94 -28.64 -5.45
CA ASP A 260 1.92 -29.67 -4.43
C ASP A 260 1.73 -29.06 -3.03
N ALA A 261 1.61 -29.90 -2.01
CA ALA A 261 1.31 -29.43 -0.65
C ALA A 261 2.39 -28.52 -0.06
N ASP A 262 3.67 -28.77 -0.37
CA ASP A 262 4.78 -27.99 0.17
C ASP A 262 4.88 -26.64 -0.57
N ASP A 263 4.74 -26.65 -1.90
CA ASP A 263 4.76 -25.44 -2.73
C ASP A 263 3.52 -24.56 -2.48
N TYR A 264 2.34 -25.16 -2.28
CA TYR A 264 1.14 -24.42 -1.91
C TYR A 264 1.30 -23.74 -0.55
N ALA A 265 1.86 -24.43 0.44
CA ALA A 265 2.13 -23.83 1.75
C ALA A 265 3.14 -22.67 1.64
N ALA A 266 4.20 -22.83 0.84
CA ALA A 266 5.17 -21.76 0.58
C ALA A 266 4.54 -20.57 -0.16
N PHE A 267 3.64 -20.82 -1.13
CA PHE A 267 2.91 -19.77 -1.83
C PHE A 267 2.00 -18.98 -0.88
N ILE A 268 1.25 -19.65 -0.01
CA ILE A 268 0.39 -18.98 0.96
C ILE A 268 1.22 -18.18 1.97
N GLU A 269 2.36 -18.70 2.43
CA GLU A 269 3.25 -17.95 3.32
C GLU A 269 3.82 -16.71 2.63
N ALA A 270 4.27 -16.84 1.38
CA ALA A 270 4.71 -15.71 0.58
C ALA A 270 3.61 -14.65 0.40
N LEU A 271 2.37 -15.09 0.18
CA LEU A 271 1.22 -14.19 0.05
C LEU A 271 0.89 -13.48 1.38
N ARG A 272 1.07 -14.15 2.53
CA ARG A 272 0.93 -13.50 3.84
C ARG A 272 1.93 -12.36 4.01
N GLU A 273 3.14 -12.49 3.49
CA GLU A 273 4.15 -11.43 3.60
C GLU A 273 4.02 -10.33 2.52
N ALA A 274 3.11 -10.49 1.54
CA ALA A 274 3.04 -9.60 0.38
C ALA A 274 2.32 -8.27 0.65
N GLY A 275 1.53 -8.17 1.73
CA GLY A 275 0.76 -6.96 2.06
C GLY A 275 1.54 -5.97 2.89
N HIS A 276 1.54 -4.71 2.43
CA HIS A 276 2.24 -3.59 3.04
C HIS A 276 1.36 -2.34 3.11
N SER A 277 1.77 -1.41 3.95
CA SER A 277 1.29 -0.02 3.98
C SER A 277 2.50 0.87 3.70
N GLY A 278 2.60 1.37 2.46
CA GLY A 278 3.85 1.88 1.92
C GLY A 278 4.94 0.79 1.94
N GLU A 279 6.05 1.04 2.63
CA GLU A 279 7.17 0.08 2.83
C GLU A 279 7.10 -0.68 4.17
N GLY A 280 6.00 -0.54 4.90
CA GLY A 280 5.77 -1.21 6.18
C GLY A 280 5.08 -2.55 6.00
N HIS A 281 5.73 -3.65 6.42
CA HIS A 281 5.10 -4.97 6.42
C HIS A 281 3.87 -4.99 7.34
N CYS A 282 2.80 -5.57 6.84
CA CYS A 282 1.67 -5.96 7.67
C CYS A 282 1.99 -7.22 8.48
N SER A 283 1.35 -7.38 9.63
CA SER A 283 1.15 -8.70 10.23
C SER A 283 -0.04 -9.38 9.54
N VAL A 284 -0.05 -10.71 9.45
CA VAL A 284 -1.24 -11.43 8.97
C VAL A 284 -1.90 -12.19 10.08
N ASP A 285 -3.21 -12.05 10.12
CA ASP A 285 -4.07 -12.80 11.00
C ASP A 285 -4.07 -14.29 10.61
N SER A 286 -3.65 -15.15 11.53
CA SER A 286 -3.81 -16.60 11.37
C SER A 286 -5.13 -17.00 12.02
N ASP A 287 -6.08 -17.49 11.22
CA ASP A 287 -7.21 -18.28 11.70
C ASP A 287 -6.74 -19.51 12.52
#